data_AF-B0EKB3-F1
#
_entry.id   AF-B0EKB3-F1
#
_cell.length_a   1.000
_cell.length_b   1.000
_cell.length_c   1.000
_cell.angle_alpha   90.00
_cell.angle_beta   90.00
_cell.angle_gamma   90.00
#
_symmetry.space_group_name_H-M   'P 1'
#
loop_
_entity.id
_entity.type
_entity.pdbx_description
1 polymer ?
#
loop_
_entity_poly.entity_id
_entity_poly.type
_entity_poly.pdbx_seq_one_letter_code
_entity_poly.pdbx_strand_id
1 'polypeptide(L)'
;RLSGLFQRNFGGFRNEVKDIFTTPCLPFIGTYLTDYTFLDDGNPDMAGDKINVDKKLRLFECINNVIRFKDTKYDIVAIPQIICFIKNYYFDDGILTDEKLKYEKSLKTEPRVKN
;
A
#
# COMPACT_ATOMS: atom_id res chain seq x y z
N ARG A 1 -18.84 3.06 3.48
CA ARG A 1 -18.35 4.45 3.31
C ARG A 1 -16.93 4.53 2.73
N LEU A 2 -16.02 3.58 2.98
CA LEU A 2 -14.68 3.54 2.35
C LEU A 2 -14.61 2.80 1.00
N SER A 3 -15.64 2.05 0.63
CA SER A 3 -15.65 1.18 -0.56
C SER A 3 -15.45 1.94 -1.89
N GLY A 4 -15.80 3.23 -1.96
CA GLY A 4 -15.58 4.05 -3.15
C GLY A 4 -14.12 4.45 -3.39
N LEU A 5 -13.29 4.47 -2.35
CA LEU A 5 -11.88 4.90 -2.44
C LEU A 5 -11.03 3.98 -3.31
N PHE A 6 -11.34 2.68 -3.25
CA PHE A 6 -10.58 1.62 -3.90
C PHE A 6 -11.12 1.27 -5.30
N GLN A 7 -12.22 1.89 -5.73
CA GLN A 7 -12.77 1.70 -7.07
C GLN A 7 -11.95 2.48 -8.11
N ARG A 8 -12.11 2.11 -9.39
CA ARG A 8 -11.51 2.81 -10.54
C ARG A 8 -10.00 3.05 -10.36
N ASN A 9 -9.25 1.97 -10.14
CA ASN A 9 -7.80 2.02 -9.88
C ASN A 9 -7.42 2.99 -8.76
N PHE A 10 -8.11 2.88 -7.61
CA PHE A 10 -7.85 3.71 -6.43
C PHE A 10 -8.02 5.22 -6.69
N GLY A 11 -8.82 5.63 -7.68
CA GLY A 11 -8.93 7.04 -8.09
C GLY A 11 -9.40 7.97 -6.97
N GLY A 12 -10.31 7.52 -6.11
CA GLY A 12 -10.74 8.26 -4.92
C GLY A 12 -9.60 8.42 -3.91
N PHE A 13 -8.94 7.31 -3.56
CA PHE A 13 -7.78 7.30 -2.67
C PHE A 13 -6.65 8.21 -3.17
N ARG A 14 -6.29 8.12 -4.45
CA ARG A 14 -5.25 8.95 -5.08
C ARG A 14 -5.57 10.43 -4.96
N ASN A 15 -6.84 10.80 -5.13
CA ASN A 15 -7.29 12.19 -4.97
C ASN A 15 -7.21 12.71 -3.54
N GLU A 16 -7.45 11.86 -2.54
CA GLU A 16 -7.31 12.28 -1.14
C GLU A 16 -5.85 12.43 -0.73
N VAL A 17 -4.97 11.53 -1.21
CA VAL A 17 -3.55 11.50 -0.80
C VAL A 17 -2.70 12.53 -1.53
N LYS A 18 -3.09 12.98 -2.73
CA LYS A 18 -2.30 13.93 -3.54
C LYS A 18 -2.05 15.26 -2.83
N ASP A 19 -3.02 15.74 -2.05
CA ASP A 19 -2.99 17.06 -1.42
C ASP A 19 -2.46 17.03 0.02
N ILE A 20 -2.05 15.84 0.50
CA ILE A 20 -1.47 15.66 1.83
C ILE A 20 0.04 15.92 1.76
N PHE A 21 0.47 17.02 2.39
CA PHE A 21 1.89 17.42 2.46
C PHE A 21 2.40 17.58 3.90
N THR A 22 1.61 18.18 4.79
CA THR A 22 2.03 18.57 6.14
C THR A 22 1.49 17.69 7.26
N THR A 23 0.67 16.70 6.92
CA THR A 23 0.02 15.81 7.89
C THR A 23 0.71 14.44 7.82
N PRO A 24 1.08 13.82 8.96
CA PRO A 24 1.66 12.49 8.95
C PRO A 24 0.66 11.50 8.36
N CYS A 25 1.08 10.79 7.32
CA CYS A 25 0.24 9.87 6.57
C CYS A 25 1.07 8.66 6.14
N LEU A 26 0.51 7.46 6.30
CA LEU A 26 1.04 6.23 5.73
C LEU A 26 0.14 5.80 4.58
N PRO A 27 0.43 6.19 3.33
CA PRO A 27 -0.40 5.82 2.20
C PRO A 27 -0.22 4.33 1.84
N PHE A 28 -1.23 3.74 1.19
CA PHE A 28 -1.13 2.39 0.65
C PHE A 28 -0.05 2.31 -0.44
N ILE A 29 1.04 1.59 -0.15
CA ILE A 29 2.22 1.53 -1.03
C ILE A 29 1.93 0.82 -2.36
N GLY A 30 0.93 -0.09 -2.38
CA GLY A 30 0.60 -0.90 -3.55
C GLY A 30 0.28 -0.06 -4.79
N THR A 31 -0.39 1.08 -4.65
CA THR A 31 -0.69 1.96 -5.80
C THR A 31 0.57 2.50 -6.45
N TYR A 32 1.58 2.86 -5.66
CA TYR A 32 2.83 3.40 -6.18
C TYR A 32 3.73 2.32 -6.78
N LEU A 33 3.74 1.12 -6.18
CA LEU A 33 4.46 -0.01 -6.75
C LEU A 33 3.87 -0.41 -8.10
N THR A 34 2.55 -0.47 -8.21
CA THR A 34 1.86 -0.72 -9.48
C THR A 34 2.19 0.33 -10.52
N ASP A 35 2.14 1.62 -10.17
CA ASP A 35 2.51 2.70 -11.10
C ASP A 35 3.98 2.63 -11.53
N TYR A 36 4.89 2.35 -10.58
CA TYR A 36 6.32 2.19 -10.86
C TYR A 36 6.54 1.03 -11.84
N THR A 37 5.95 -0.13 -11.60
CA THR A 37 6.04 -1.29 -12.49
C THR A 37 5.51 -0.96 -13.89
N PHE A 38 4.35 -0.31 -13.99
CA PHE A 38 3.81 0.08 -15.30
C PHE A 38 4.69 1.09 -16.04
N LEU A 39 5.28 2.05 -15.33
CA LEU A 39 6.20 3.03 -15.92
C LEU A 39 7.51 2.37 -16.36
N ASP A 40 8.03 1.43 -15.57
CA ASP A 40 9.31 0.78 -15.86
C ASP A 40 9.20 -0.23 -17.01
N ASP A 41 8.18 -1.09 -16.98
CA ASP A 41 7.94 -2.13 -18.00
C ASP A 41 7.39 -1.53 -19.30
N GLY A 42 6.60 -0.45 -19.20
CA GLY A 42 5.93 0.17 -20.34
C GLY A 42 6.81 1.10 -21.18
N ASN A 43 8.02 1.44 -20.71
CA ASN A 43 8.91 2.39 -21.38
C ASN A 43 10.33 1.81 -21.52
N PRO A 44 10.94 1.83 -22.72
CA PRO A 44 12.31 1.36 -22.90
C PRO A 44 13.31 2.31 -22.22
N ASP A 45 14.42 1.76 -21.73
CA ASP A 45 15.49 2.55 -21.12
C ASP A 45 16.22 3.47 -22.11
N MET A 46 16.17 3.10 -23.40
CA MET A 46 16.79 3.83 -24.50
C MET A 46 15.73 4.30 -25.50
N ALA A 47 15.90 5.52 -26.00
CA ALA A 47 15.16 6.09 -27.13
C ALA A 47 16.13 6.20 -28.32
N GLY A 48 16.23 5.13 -29.11
CA GLY A 48 17.31 4.95 -30.09
C GLY A 48 18.64 4.79 -29.37
N ASP A 49 19.65 5.59 -29.73
CA ASP A 49 20.99 5.54 -29.12
C ASP A 49 21.13 6.44 -27.88
N LYS A 50 20.04 7.07 -27.44
CA LYS A 50 20.04 7.99 -26.28
C LYS A 50 19.29 7.38 -25.11
N ILE A 51 19.68 7.73 -23.89
CA ILE A 51 18.94 7.37 -22.68
C ILE A 51 17.55 8.02 -22.75
N ASN A 52 16.52 7.25 -22.40
CA ASN A 52 15.16 7.76 -22.25
C ASN A 52 15.05 8.55 -20.93
N VAL A 53 15.38 9.84 -20.98
CA VAL A 53 15.35 10.72 -19.80
C VAL A 53 13.93 10.91 -19.27
N ASP A 54 12.91 10.92 -20.14
CA ASP A 54 11.50 11.03 -19.72
C ASP A 54 11.08 9.84 -18.84
N LYS A 55 11.48 8.61 -19.19
CA LYS A 55 11.27 7.44 -18.30
C LYS A 55 11.90 7.68 -16.92
N LYS A 56 13.16 8.12 -16.88
CA LYS A 56 13.89 8.31 -15.61
C LYS A 56 13.26 9.42 -14.75
N LEU A 57 12.79 10.50 -15.37
CA LEU A 57 12.09 11.58 -14.66
C LEU A 57 10.76 11.08 -14.05
N ARG A 58 9.95 10.33 -14.79
CA ARG A 58 8.68 9.80 -14.27
C ARG A 58 8.87 8.78 -13.14
N LEU A 59 9.89 7.92 -13.24
CA LEU A 59 10.25 7.01 -12.15
C LEU A 59 10.69 7.79 -10.90
N PHE A 60 11.49 8.83 -11.08
CA PHE A 60 11.90 9.72 -9.98
C PHE A 60 10.69 10.41 -9.32
N GLU A 61 9.76 10.95 -10.09
CA GLU A 61 8.51 11.53 -9.57
C GLU A 61 7.70 10.50 -8.78
N CYS A 62 7.54 9.29 -9.30
CA CYS A 62 6.84 8.20 -8.61
C CYS A 62 7.48 7.88 -7.25
N ILE A 63 8.82 7.77 -7.21
CA ILE A 63 9.56 7.51 -5.97
C ILE A 63 9.40 8.68 -4.98
N ASN A 64 9.60 9.92 -5.43
CA ASN A 64 9.48 11.10 -4.57
C ASN A 64 8.09 11.27 -3.99
N ASN A 65 7.07 10.89 -4.77
CA ASN A 65 5.69 10.93 -4.32
C ASN A 65 5.43 9.97 -3.14
N VAL A 66 6.26 8.94 -2.96
CA VAL A 66 6.22 8.07 -1.77
C VAL A 66 7.12 8.59 -0.67
N ILE A 67 8.36 8.98 -1.00
CA ILE A 67 9.36 9.35 0.00
C ILE A 67 8.95 10.58 0.82
N ARG A 68 8.25 11.55 0.20
CA ARG A 68 7.77 12.77 0.88
C ARG A 68 6.96 12.51 2.17
N PHE A 69 6.28 11.36 2.25
CA PHE A 69 5.49 11.01 3.43
C PHE A 69 6.34 10.65 4.66
N LYS A 70 7.66 10.44 4.49
CA LYS A 70 8.59 10.19 5.60
C LYS A 70 8.98 11.47 6.35
N ASP A 71 8.77 12.64 5.74
CA ASP A 71 9.23 13.91 6.30
C ASP A 71 8.40 14.34 7.51
N THR A 72 7.12 13.95 7.56
CA THR A 72 6.22 14.27 8.67
C THR A 72 6.04 13.08 9.60
N LYS A 73 6.27 13.27 10.90
CA LYS A 73 6.16 12.21 11.92
C LYS A 73 4.81 12.26 12.62
N TYR A 74 4.31 11.10 13.02
CA TYR A 74 3.17 11.00 13.94
C TYR A 74 3.59 11.45 15.34
N ASP A 75 2.80 12.34 15.95
CA ASP A 75 2.93 12.72 17.35
C ASP A 75 2.22 11.69 18.24
N ILE A 76 2.82 10.50 18.33
CA ILE A 76 2.31 9.39 19.15
C ILE A 76 3.44 8.83 20.02
N VAL A 77 3.11 8.50 21.27
CA VAL A 77 4.06 7.87 22.20
C VAL A 77 4.09 6.37 21.92
N ALA A 78 5.29 5.85 21.63
CA ALA A 78 5.50 4.42 21.45
C ALA A 78 5.35 3.69 22.79
N ILE A 79 4.46 2.69 22.85
CA ILE A 79 4.28 1.84 24.03
C ILE A 79 4.87 0.45 23.69
N PRO A 80 6.07 0.10 24.20
CA PRO A 80 6.78 -1.11 23.81
C PRO A 80 5.97 -2.39 24.01
N GLN A 81 5.15 -2.45 25.07
CA GLN A 81 4.30 -3.60 25.38
C GLN A 81 3.26 -3.84 24.29
N ILE A 82 2.60 -2.78 23.81
CA ILE A 82 1.60 -2.87 22.73
C ILE A 82 2.28 -3.25 21.41
N ILE A 83 3.43 -2.64 21.11
CA ILE A 83 4.19 -2.97 19.89
C ILE A 83 4.62 -4.44 19.90
N CYS A 84 5.13 -4.93 21.03
CA CYS A 84 5.54 -6.33 21.20
C CYS A 84 4.34 -7.28 21.05
N PHE A 85 3.21 -6.97 21.71
CA PHE A 85 1.98 -7.74 21.58
C PHE A 85 1.51 -7.82 20.12
N ILE A 86 1.48 -6.69 19.41
CA ILE A 86 1.08 -6.66 17.99
C ILE A 86 2.06 -7.50 17.16
N LYS A 87 3.38 -7.35 17.37
CA LYS A 87 4.40 -8.11 16.65
C LYS A 87 4.22 -9.62 16.82
N ASN A 88 4.21 -10.08 18.06
CA ASN A 88 4.15 -11.51 18.35
C ASN A 88 2.82 -12.11 17.86
N TYR A 89 1.69 -11.47 18.18
CA TYR A 89 0.37 -12.02 17.88
C TYR A 89 0.01 -11.98 16.38
N TYR A 90 0.38 -10.90 15.66
CA TYR A 90 -0.02 -10.73 14.26
C TYR A 90 1.00 -11.25 13.26
N PHE A 91 2.30 -11.24 13.59
CA PHE A 91 3.37 -11.56 12.64
C PHE A 91 4.05 -12.89 12.93
N ASP A 92 4.30 -13.22 14.20
CA ASP A 92 5.12 -14.39 14.55
C ASP A 92 4.28 -15.65 14.81
N ASP A 93 3.10 -15.52 15.43
CA ASP A 93 2.26 -16.66 15.81
C ASP A 93 1.43 -17.24 14.64
N GLY A 94 1.41 -16.59 13.47
CA GLY A 94 0.79 -17.10 12.23
C GLY A 94 -0.75 -17.29 12.25
N ILE A 95 -1.41 -17.12 13.40
CA ILE A 95 -2.86 -17.32 13.58
C ILE A 95 -3.68 -16.44 12.64
N LEU A 96 -3.18 -15.24 12.34
CA LEU A 96 -3.81 -14.28 11.43
C LEU A 96 -3.25 -14.31 10.01
N THR A 97 -2.29 -15.16 9.69
CA THR A 97 -1.79 -15.32 8.32
C THR A 97 -2.28 -16.61 7.67
N ASP A 98 -2.76 -17.58 8.46
CA ASP A 98 -3.36 -18.80 7.92
C ASP A 98 -4.76 -18.54 7.36
N GLU A 99 -4.82 -18.27 6.06
CA GLU A 99 -6.06 -18.05 5.31
C GLU A 99 -7.01 -19.25 5.40
N LYS A 100 -6.48 -20.49 5.37
CA LYS A 100 -7.29 -21.70 5.43
C LYS A 100 -7.96 -21.83 6.79
N LEU A 101 -7.22 -21.63 7.87
CA LEU A 101 -7.77 -21.64 9.23
C LEU A 101 -8.86 -20.58 9.41
N LYS A 102 -8.67 -19.37 8.88
CA LYS A 102 -9.68 -18.31 8.92
C LYS A 102 -10.94 -18.68 8.15
N TYR A 103 -10.78 -19.22 6.95
CA TYR A 103 -11.88 -19.63 6.11
C TYR A 103 -12.70 -20.75 6.78
N GLU A 104 -12.04 -21.75 7.37
CA GLU A 104 -12.69 -22.83 8.11
C GLU A 104 -13.44 -22.32 9.36
N LYS A 105 -12.85 -21.38 10.11
CA LYS A 105 -13.53 -20.74 11.25
C LYS A 105 -14.75 -19.96 10.79
N SER A 106 -14.63 -19.18 9.71
CA SER A 106 -15.73 -18.42 9.11
C SER A 106 -16.89 -19.34 8.73
N LEU A 107 -16.62 -20.46 8.05
CA LEU A 107 -17.65 -21.44 7.68
C LEU A 107 -18.33 -22.10 8.88
N LYS A 108 -17.62 -22.29 10.01
CA LYS A 108 -18.21 -22.82 11.24
C LYS A 108 -19.15 -21.81 11.90
N THR A 109 -18.78 -20.52 11.89
CA THR A 109 -19.60 -19.44 12.47
C THR A 109 -20.80 -19.11 11.58
N GLU A 110 -20.60 -19.03 10.26
CA GLU A 110 -21.62 -18.71 9.28
C GLU A 110 -21.62 -19.77 8.15
N PRO A 111 -22.34 -20.89 8.35
CA PRO A 111 -22.42 -21.95 7.35
C PRO A 111 -23.07 -21.49 6.06
N ARG A 112 -22.63 -22.05 4.93
CA ARG A 112 -23.21 -21.78 3.62
C ARG A 112 -24.68 -22.23 3.58
N VAL A 113 -25.54 -21.37 3.04
CA VAL A 113 -26.93 -21.71 2.77
C VAL A 113 -26.96 -22.85 1.75
N LYS A 114 -27.65 -23.95 2.07
CA LYS A 114 -27.94 -24.99 1.09
C LYS A 114 -29.07 -24.46 0.19
N ASN A 115 -28.75 -24.16 -1.06
CA ASN A 115 -29.75 -24.02 -2.11
C ASN A 115 -30.31 -25.40 -2.48
#